data_AF-A0A392SJ89-F1
#
_entry.id   AF-A0A392SJ89-F1
#
_cell.length_a   1.000
_cell.length_b   1.000
_cell.length_c   1.000
_cell.angle_alpha   90.00
_cell.angle_beta   90.00
_cell.angle_gamma   90.00
#
_symmetry.space_group_name_H-M   'P 1'
#
loop_
_entity.id
_entity.type
_entity.pdbx_description
1 polymer ?
#
loop_
_entity_poly.entity_id
_entity_poly.type
_entity_poly.pdbx_seq_one_letter_code
_entity_poly.pdbx_strand_id
1 'polypeptide(L)'
;PPSIATRAAQLIGDWRAVNTLQQQSQHLPTATDQQQWRCPRVGWWKCNVDASFFEASGSTGWSWCVCNSEGAFIAAGTNICTHNLTTMEGEAMTILEALREA
;
A
#
# COMPACT_ATOMS: atom_id res chain seq x y z
N PRO A 1 -14.18 19.04 8.68
CA PRO A 1 -13.24 17.93 8.38
C PRO A 1 -12.12 18.42 7.46
N PRO A 2 -10.83 18.13 7.73
CA PRO A 2 -9.76 18.51 6.82
C PRO A 2 -9.93 17.82 5.47
N SER A 3 -9.55 18.52 4.40
CA SER A 3 -9.61 17.97 3.05
C SER A 3 -8.71 16.73 2.91
N ILE A 4 -8.99 15.88 1.92
CA ILE A 4 -8.15 14.72 1.61
C ILE A 4 -6.70 15.16 1.34
N ALA A 5 -6.52 16.27 0.62
CA ALA A 5 -5.19 16.83 0.34
C ALA A 5 -4.45 17.25 1.61
N THR A 6 -5.13 17.89 2.56
CA THR A 6 -4.55 18.28 3.84
C THR A 6 -4.10 17.06 4.66
N ARG A 7 -4.94 16.01 4.70
CA ARG A 7 -4.60 14.76 5.39
C ARG A 7 -3.41 14.06 4.73
N ALA A 8 -3.38 13.98 3.40
CA ALA A 8 -2.28 13.40 2.66
C ALA A 8 -0.96 14.14 2.91
N ALA A 9 -0.98 15.48 2.88
CA ALA A 9 0.20 16.30 3.16
C ALA A 9 0.75 16.05 4.57
N GLN A 10 -0.14 15.92 5.56
CA GLN A 10 0.26 15.65 6.93
C GLN A 10 0.87 14.25 7.09
N LEU A 11 0.25 13.21 6.51
CA LEU A 11 0.79 11.84 6.51
C LEU A 11 2.17 11.78 5.85
N ILE A 12 2.38 12.50 4.75
CA ILE A 12 3.69 12.61 4.10
C ILE A 12 4.71 13.30 5.02
N GLY A 13 4.30 14.34 5.75
CA GLY A 13 5.14 15.02 6.74
C GLY A 13 5.59 14.09 7.86
N ASP A 14 4.64 13.37 8.46
CA ASP A 14 4.89 12.41 9.54
C ASP A 14 5.82 11.28 9.08
N TRP A 15 5.55 10.71 7.90
CA TRP A 15 6.40 9.67 7.32
C TRP A 15 7.84 10.15 7.09
N ARG A 16 8.03 11.38 6.57
CA ARG A 16 9.37 11.96 6.37
C ARG A 16 10.13 12.12 7.69
N ALA A 17 9.46 12.59 8.73
CA ALA A 17 10.07 12.77 10.05
C ALA A 17 10.55 11.42 10.63
N VAL A 18 9.69 10.40 10.60
CA VAL A 18 10.02 9.05 11.09
C VAL A 18 11.14 8.42 10.27
N ASN A 19 11.06 8.48 8.94
CA ASN A 19 12.06 7.90 8.05
C ASN A 19 13.45 8.55 8.24
N THR A 20 13.50 9.86 8.51
CA THR A 20 14.76 10.57 8.81
C THR A 20 15.40 10.04 10.09
N LEU A 21 14.62 9.84 11.16
CA LEU A 21 15.10 9.29 12.42
C LEU A 21 15.57 7.83 12.27
N GLN A 22 14.83 7.04 11.49
CA GLN A 22 15.18 5.64 11.22
C GLN A 22 16.49 5.51 10.43
N GLN A 23 16.73 6.37 9.43
CA GLN A 23 17.98 6.40 8.67
C GLN A 23 19.18 6.77 9.53
N GLN A 24 19.02 7.69 10.50
CA GLN A 24 20.08 8.06 11.45
C GLN A 24 20.40 6.92 12.45
N SER A 25 19.44 6.05 12.72
CA SER A 25 19.56 4.97 13.71
C SER A 25 20.09 3.65 13.13
N GLN A 26 20.34 3.56 11.82
CA GLN A 26 20.77 2.32 11.11
C GLN A 26 22.21 1.85 11.41
N HIS A 27 22.84 2.32 12.48
CA HIS A 27 24.18 1.89 12.89
C HIS A 27 24.25 0.54 13.64
N LEU A 28 23.13 -0.15 13.87
CA LEU A 28 23.13 -1.50 14.47
C LEU A 28 22.62 -2.55 13.49
N PRO A 29 23.45 -3.52 13.05
CA PRO A 29 23.01 -4.60 12.19
C PRO A 29 22.23 -5.61 13.03
N THR A 30 20.90 -5.49 13.05
CA THR A 30 20.03 -6.60 13.48
C THR A 30 19.67 -7.39 12.23
N ALA A 31 20.36 -8.52 12.06
CA ALA A 31 20.07 -9.54 11.06
C ALA A 31 18.70 -10.18 11.35
N THR A 32 17.64 -9.47 10.99
CA THR A 32 16.38 -10.08 10.63
C THR A 32 16.24 -9.87 9.14
N ASP A 33 15.88 -10.91 8.41
CA ASP A 33 15.61 -10.91 6.97
C ASP A 33 14.35 -10.07 6.67
N GLN A 34 14.39 -8.80 7.05
CA GLN A 34 13.41 -7.82 6.63
C GLN A 34 13.67 -7.64 5.15
N GLN A 35 12.74 -8.14 4.33
CA GLN A 35 12.70 -7.86 2.91
C GLN A 35 12.72 -6.35 2.71
N GLN A 36 13.92 -5.80 2.53
CA GLN A 36 14.08 -4.40 2.17
C GLN A 36 13.45 -4.21 0.81
N TRP A 37 12.57 -3.22 0.70
CA TRP A 37 11.97 -2.87 -0.57
C TRP A 37 13.07 -2.55 -1.59
N ARG A 38 12.96 -3.16 -2.78
CA ARG A 38 13.83 -2.87 -3.92
C ARG A 38 12.95 -2.43 -5.08
N CYS A 39 13.44 -1.44 -5.82
CA CYS A 39 12.80 -1.04 -7.06
C CYS A 39 12.70 -2.26 -8.01
N PRO A 40 11.57 -2.47 -8.71
CA PRO A 40 11.47 -3.53 -9.71
C PRO A 40 12.53 -3.37 -10.81
N ARG A 41 12.85 -4.48 -11.48
CA ARG A 41 13.71 -4.45 -12.66
C ARG A 41 13.06 -3.61 -13.76
N VAL A 42 13.87 -3.01 -14.62
CA VAL A 42 13.37 -2.29 -15.80
C VAL A 42 12.44 -3.20 -16.61
N GLY A 43 11.27 -2.67 -16.98
CA GLY A 43 10.22 -3.41 -17.69
C GLY A 43 9.26 -4.20 -16.79
N TRP A 44 9.46 -4.20 -15.47
CA TRP A 44 8.52 -4.77 -14.50
C TRP A 44 7.64 -3.70 -13.89
N TRP A 45 6.41 -4.06 -13.57
CA TRP A 45 5.49 -3.21 -12.82
C TRP A 45 5.46 -3.60 -11.35
N LYS A 46 5.25 -2.61 -10.49
CA LYS A 46 4.99 -2.75 -9.06
C LYS A 46 3.50 -2.57 -8.82
N CYS A 47 2.84 -3.54 -8.19
CA CYS A 47 1.49 -3.39 -7.67
C CYS A 47 1.55 -3.22 -6.15
N ASN A 48 1.03 -2.11 -5.62
CA ASN A 48 0.68 -1.99 -4.21
C ASN A 48 -0.75 -2.47 -4.03
N VAL A 49 -1.01 -3.19 -2.96
CA VAL A 49 -2.34 -3.72 -2.59
C VAL A 49 -2.61 -3.37 -1.13
N ASP A 50 -3.86 -3.10 -0.81
CA ASP A 50 -4.35 -2.86 0.55
C ASP A 50 -5.80 -3.35 0.68
N ALA A 51 -6.13 -3.97 1.80
CA ALA A 51 -7.48 -4.33 2.19
C ALA A 51 -7.89 -3.65 3.50
N SER A 52 -9.14 -3.18 3.56
CA SER A 52 -9.73 -2.46 4.69
C SER A 52 -10.98 -3.17 5.19
N PHE A 53 -11.14 -3.24 6.51
CA PHE A 53 -12.20 -4.04 7.16
C PHE A 53 -13.05 -3.15 8.05
N PHE A 54 -14.36 -3.21 7.87
CA PHE A 54 -15.35 -2.37 8.55
C PHE A 54 -16.30 -3.26 9.37
N GLU A 55 -15.86 -3.68 10.56
CA GLU A 55 -16.60 -4.58 11.46
C GLU A 55 -18.05 -4.12 11.72
N ALA A 56 -18.24 -2.82 11.94
CA ALA A 56 -19.55 -2.26 12.26
C ALA A 56 -20.59 -2.43 11.12
N SER A 57 -20.13 -2.44 9.86
CA SER A 57 -21.00 -2.58 8.69
C SER A 57 -20.88 -3.96 8.02
N GLY A 58 -20.04 -4.85 8.57
CA GLY A 58 -19.79 -6.16 7.98
C GLY A 58 -19.20 -6.08 6.56
N SER A 59 -18.40 -5.05 6.27
CA SER A 59 -17.94 -4.74 4.90
C SER A 59 -16.42 -4.81 4.77
N THR A 60 -15.96 -5.21 3.58
CA THR A 60 -14.54 -5.21 3.23
C THR A 60 -14.32 -4.34 2.00
N GLY A 61 -13.45 -3.35 2.11
CA GLY A 61 -12.94 -2.58 0.99
C GLY A 61 -11.57 -3.09 0.55
N TRP A 62 -11.21 -2.90 -0.70
CA TRP A 62 -9.85 -3.15 -1.18
C TRP A 62 -9.44 -2.10 -2.21
N SER A 63 -8.12 -1.93 -2.36
CA SER A 63 -7.55 -0.99 -3.31
C SER A 63 -6.19 -1.42 -3.82
N TRP A 64 -5.93 -1.13 -5.09
CA TRP A 64 -4.67 -1.46 -5.74
C TRP A 64 -4.13 -0.27 -6.54
N CYS A 65 -2.81 -0.22 -6.71
CA CYS A 65 -2.13 0.79 -7.52
C CYS A 65 -0.90 0.21 -8.20
N VAL A 66 -0.85 0.33 -9.52
CA VAL A 66 0.25 -0.14 -10.36
C VAL A 66 1.12 1.05 -10.78
N CYS A 67 2.43 0.89 -10.60
CA CYS A 67 3.44 1.80 -11.11
C CYS A 67 4.47 1.04 -11.96
N ASN A 68 5.08 1.68 -12.95
CA ASN A 68 6.20 1.09 -13.69
C ASN A 68 7.51 1.08 -12.87
N SER A 69 8.59 0.57 -13.46
CA SER A 69 9.92 0.50 -12.84
C SER A 69 10.56 1.86 -12.54
N GLU A 70 10.04 2.96 -13.08
CA GLU A 70 10.47 4.34 -12.79
C GLU A 70 9.63 4.97 -11.67
N GLY A 71 8.63 4.24 -11.15
CA GLY A 71 7.68 4.76 -10.18
C GLY A 71 6.56 5.61 -10.80
N ALA A 72 6.47 5.68 -12.13
CA ALA A 72 5.38 6.38 -12.79
C ALA A 72 4.07 5.62 -12.60
N PHE A 73 3.01 6.35 -12.29
CA PHE A 73 1.65 5.82 -12.15
C PHE A 73 1.16 5.21 -13.47
N ILE A 74 0.58 4.01 -13.40
CA ILE A 74 -0.03 3.31 -14.53
C ILE A 74 -1.55 3.23 -14.36
N ALA A 75 -2.01 2.64 -13.25
CA ALA A 75 -3.43 2.45 -12.98
C ALA A 75 -3.68 2.28 -11.47
N ALA A 76 -4.91 2.53 -11.04
CA ALA A 76 -5.36 2.21 -9.69
C ALA A 76 -6.86 1.93 -9.68
N GLY A 77 -7.30 1.14 -8.69
CA GLY A 77 -8.69 0.80 -8.48
C GLY A 77 -9.02 0.65 -7.00
N THR A 78 -10.30 0.79 -6.69
CA THR A 78 -10.83 0.49 -5.36
C THR A 78 -12.24 -0.03 -5.48
N ASN A 79 -12.62 -0.93 -4.57
CA ASN A 79 -13.93 -1.53 -4.54
C ASN A 79 -14.31 -1.91 -3.09
N ILE A 80 -15.57 -2.28 -2.88
CA ILE A 80 -16.11 -2.67 -1.57
C ILE A 80 -17.17 -3.75 -1.73
N CYS A 81 -17.20 -4.70 -0.80
CA CYS A 81 -18.31 -5.65 -0.66
C CYS A 81 -18.90 -5.62 0.75
N THR A 82 -20.17 -5.99 0.86
CA THR A 82 -20.89 -6.16 2.13
C THR A 82 -20.69 -7.56 2.70
N HIS A 83 -19.43 -8.01 2.76
CA HIS A 83 -19.02 -9.27 3.38
C HIS A 83 -17.77 -9.02 4.23
N ASN A 84 -17.66 -9.74 5.34
CA ASN A 84 -16.46 -9.78 6.16
C ASN A 84 -15.49 -10.81 5.58
N LEU A 85 -14.52 -10.33 4.81
CA LEU A 85 -13.39 -11.14 4.39
C LEU A 85 -12.35 -11.15 5.50
N THR A 86 -11.60 -12.24 5.58
CA THR A 86 -10.35 -12.25 6.34
C THR A 86 -9.31 -11.35 5.70
N THR A 87 -8.25 -11.00 6.43
CA THR A 87 -7.11 -10.25 5.86
C THR A 87 -6.55 -10.93 4.61
N MET A 88 -6.39 -12.25 4.63
CA MET A 88 -5.84 -12.99 3.49
C MET A 88 -6.77 -12.98 2.28
N GLU A 89 -8.08 -13.14 2.49
CA GLU A 89 -9.08 -13.06 1.41
C GLU A 89 -9.17 -11.65 0.83
N GLY A 90 -9.15 -10.63 1.68
CA GLY A 90 -9.14 -9.22 1.26
C GLY A 90 -7.94 -8.91 0.37
N GLU A 91 -6.73 -9.24 0.82
CA GLU A 91 -5.50 -9.01 0.04
C GLU A 91 -5.48 -9.83 -1.27
N ALA A 92 -5.96 -11.08 -1.24
CA ALA A 92 -6.07 -11.90 -2.45
C ALA A 92 -7.08 -11.31 -3.45
N MET A 93 -8.20 -10.77 -2.96
CA MET A 93 -9.18 -10.05 -3.79
C MET A 93 -8.56 -8.81 -4.42
N THR A 94 -7.77 -8.06 -3.67
CA THR A 94 -7.04 -6.89 -4.19
C THR A 94 -6.12 -7.25 -5.35
N ILE A 95 -5.34 -8.34 -5.21
CA ILE A 95 -4.44 -8.83 -6.26
C ILE A 95 -5.24 -9.31 -7.48
N LEU A 96 -6.34 -10.03 -7.26
CA LEU A 96 -7.18 -10.55 -8.34
C LEU A 96 -7.79 -9.42 -9.18
N GLU A 97 -8.28 -8.35 -8.54
CA GLU A 97 -8.84 -7.20 -9.25
C GLU A 97 -7.75 -6.43 -9.99
N ALA A 98 -6.58 -6.22 -9.35
CA ALA A 98 -5.44 -5.59 -10.02
C ALA A 98 -5.03 -6.36 -11.30
N LEU A 99 -4.99 -7.69 -11.25
CA LEU A 99 -4.65 -8.51 -12.42
C LEU A 99 -5.70 -8.46 -13.54
N ARG A 100 -6.95 -8.14 -13.22
CA ARG A 100 -8.05 -8.08 -14.19
C ARG A 100 -8.17 -6.71 -14.86
N GLU A 101 -7.87 -5.66 -14.11
CA GLU A 101 -8.21 -4.28 -14.47
C GLU A 101 -6.98 -3.40 -14.79
N ALA A 102 -5.76 -3.84 -14.45
CA ALA A 102 -4.52 -3.08 -14.70
C ALA A 102 -3.87 -3.37 -16.07
#